data_AF-A0A9D2I6J3-F1
#
_entry.id   AF-A0A9D2I6J3-F1
#
_cell.length_a   1.000
_cell.length_b   1.000
_cell.length_c   1.000
_cell.angle_alpha   90.00
_cell.angle_beta   90.00
_cell.angle_gamma   90.00
#
_symmetry.space_group_name_H-M   'P 1'
#
loop_
_entity.id
_entity.type
_entity.pdbx_description
1 polymer ?
#
loop_
_entity_poly.entity_id
_entity_poly.type
_entity_poly.pdbx_seq_one_letter_code
_entity_poly.pdbx_strand_id
1 'polypeptide(L)'
;MDGHKFNKKELIPIAALLIFIVIVLVLCAVSAGRDTAAMREDSVMRKGDAMQETEDSALEPEEKSGAGTEDGEPAKKDGTLTEVKETIGFEEDVAAESASSDREEVSVHKIEPALEEENRSEAISGNGVSGNTVTVQKTNVEMLAEMMDYWSRGNVEAVEDLSGLPHYRSMSASLQGPSYFYYYGDRNGEGRPDGTGIAVYGEDQYYYGQWSDGVRSGEGSWLKMYYYNDSDTESDRALISHSYTGSWQNNLPNGEGHEQYGIDIEQASTGSRYWQNVMGDFQDGLYNGEMYIVTEDAGGNLQEWYGNASQGVFETFDGRDQEGRVPICQDAKNPDSHLWIRPLDNLDLGLTEIREQVAARGGS
;
A
#
# COMPACT_ATOMS: atom_id res chain seq x y z
N MET A 1 42.71 -35.69 -14.78
CA MET A 1 42.33 -34.38 -15.35
C MET A 1 41.72 -34.66 -16.71
N ASP A 2 40.45 -35.07 -16.72
CA ASP A 2 39.72 -35.29 -17.96
C ASP A 2 39.06 -33.97 -18.38
N GLY A 3 39.58 -33.40 -19.46
CA GLY A 3 39.04 -32.18 -20.06
C GLY A 3 37.70 -32.47 -20.71
N HIS A 4 36.63 -31.93 -20.14
CA HIS A 4 35.29 -31.98 -20.71
C HIS A 4 35.27 -31.23 -22.05
N LYS A 5 35.26 -31.96 -23.16
CA LYS A 5 35.03 -31.39 -24.50
C LYS A 5 33.56 -31.03 -24.63
N PHE A 6 33.24 -29.74 -24.58
CA PHE A 6 31.89 -29.23 -24.84
C PHE A 6 31.42 -29.65 -26.24
N ASN A 7 30.24 -30.27 -26.28
CA ASN A 7 29.64 -30.79 -27.49
C ASN A 7 29.06 -29.63 -28.31
N LYS A 8 29.32 -29.58 -29.63
CA LYS A 8 28.93 -28.45 -30.51
C LYS A 8 27.42 -28.13 -30.50
N LYS A 9 26.59 -29.06 -30.03
CA LYS A 9 25.14 -28.89 -29.91
C LYS A 9 24.71 -28.06 -28.68
N GLU A 10 25.53 -27.98 -27.65
CA GLU A 10 25.28 -27.16 -26.45
C GLU A 10 25.87 -25.74 -26.55
N LEU A 11 26.86 -25.54 -27.43
CA LEU A 11 27.40 -24.20 -27.69
C LEU A 11 26.43 -23.29 -28.44
N ILE A 12 25.52 -23.86 -29.24
CA ILE A 12 24.57 -23.10 -30.06
C ILE A 12 23.56 -22.33 -29.20
N PRO A 13 22.87 -22.94 -28.21
CA PRO A 13 21.96 -22.18 -27.33
C PRO A 13 22.69 -21.18 -26.43
N ILE A 14 23.90 -21.52 -25.95
CA ILE A 14 24.70 -20.62 -25.11
C ILE A 14 25.18 -19.39 -25.91
N ALA A 15 25.64 -19.59 -27.16
CA ALA A 15 26.03 -18.48 -28.02
C ALA A 15 24.83 -17.59 -28.40
N ALA A 16 23.65 -18.18 -28.61
CA ALA A 16 22.42 -17.42 -28.87
C ALA A 16 22.00 -16.56 -27.66
N LEU A 17 22.08 -17.12 -26.45
CA LEU A 17 21.81 -16.39 -25.20
C LEU A 17 22.78 -15.21 -25.02
N LEU A 18 24.08 -15.43 -25.23
CA LEU A 18 25.08 -14.37 -25.11
C LEU A 18 24.88 -13.25 -26.14
N ILE A 19 24.51 -13.59 -27.38
CA ILE A 19 24.18 -12.59 -28.41
C ILE A 19 22.93 -11.80 -28.02
N PHE A 20 21.91 -12.45 -27.46
CA PHE A 20 20.70 -11.77 -26.98
C PHE A 20 21.01 -10.76 -25.86
N ILE A 21 21.83 -11.16 -24.87
CA ILE A 21 22.28 -10.27 -23.79
C ILE A 21 23.03 -9.05 -24.35
N VAL A 22 23.92 -9.24 -25.32
CA VAL A 22 24.66 -8.13 -25.96
C VAL A 22 23.71 -7.18 -26.69
N ILE A 23 22.67 -7.69 -27.38
CA ILE A 23 21.68 -6.87 -28.06
C ILE A 23 20.88 -6.03 -27.04
N VAL A 24 20.45 -6.62 -25.93
CA VAL A 24 19.74 -5.92 -24.85
C VAL A 24 20.62 -4.81 -24.28
N LEU A 25 21.89 -5.08 -23.98
CA LEU A 25 22.83 -4.08 -23.45
C LEU A 25 23.07 -2.91 -24.42
N VAL A 26 23.13 -3.18 -25.74
CA VAL A 26 23.24 -2.13 -26.76
C VAL A 26 21.96 -1.29 -26.82
N LEU A 27 20.78 -1.90 -26.71
CA LEU A 27 19.50 -1.18 -26.66
C LEU A 27 19.39 -0.30 -25.41
N CYS A 28 19.80 -0.81 -24.23
CA CYS A 28 19.87 -0.04 -22.99
C CYS A 28 20.86 1.13 -23.07
N ALA A 29 22.00 0.96 -23.74
CA ALA A 29 22.96 2.05 -23.94
C ALA A 29 22.42 3.13 -24.91
N VAL A 30 21.63 2.74 -25.92
CA VAL A 30 21.01 3.68 -26.86
C VAL A 30 19.85 4.44 -26.22
N SER A 31 19.07 3.83 -25.31
CA SER A 31 18.03 4.55 -24.55
C SER A 31 18.64 5.55 -23.58
N ALA A 32 19.66 5.15 -22.81
CA ALA A 32 20.36 6.05 -21.87
C ALA A 32 21.07 7.23 -22.59
N GLY A 33 21.52 7.04 -23.83
CA GLY A 33 22.11 8.08 -24.66
C GLY A 33 21.10 9.12 -25.21
N ARG A 34 19.80 8.82 -25.21
CA ARG A 34 18.75 9.76 -25.64
C ARG A 34 18.30 10.67 -24.51
N ASP A 35 18.32 10.18 -23.27
CA ASP A 35 17.93 10.96 -22.09
C ASP A 35 18.98 12.02 -21.71
N THR A 36 20.25 11.72 -21.95
CA THR A 36 21.37 12.65 -21.67
C THR A 36 21.51 13.77 -22.71
N ALA A 37 20.96 13.61 -23.91
CA ALA A 37 20.93 14.66 -24.93
C ALA A 37 19.82 15.69 -24.70
N ALA A 38 18.66 15.26 -24.18
CA ALA A 38 17.53 16.15 -23.85
C ALA A 38 17.81 17.06 -22.64
N MET A 39 18.62 16.59 -21.68
CA MET A 39 18.92 17.34 -20.45
C MET A 39 19.95 18.48 -20.65
N ARG A 40 20.65 18.52 -21.79
CA ARG A 40 21.74 19.48 -22.05
C ARG A 40 21.29 20.79 -22.70
N GLU A 41 20.08 20.85 -23.27
CA GLU A 41 19.50 22.08 -23.84
C GLU A 41 18.76 22.94 -22.80
N ASP A 42 18.28 22.36 -21.70
CA ASP A 42 17.47 23.07 -20.71
C ASP A 42 18.29 23.80 -19.62
N SER A 43 19.57 23.41 -19.44
CA SER A 43 20.43 23.97 -18.38
C SER A 43 21.11 25.30 -18.70
N VAL A 44 20.93 25.86 -19.91
CA VAL A 44 21.63 27.09 -20.35
C VAL A 44 20.76 28.35 -20.20
N MET A 45 19.44 28.24 -20.00
CA MET A 45 18.53 29.40 -19.99
C MET A 45 18.09 29.88 -18.61
N ARG A 46 18.56 29.27 -17.51
CA ARG A 46 18.13 29.62 -16.15
C ARG A 46 19.31 29.94 -15.22
N LYS A 47 20.07 30.98 -15.57
CA LYS A 47 21.00 31.63 -14.64
C LYS A 47 21.02 33.15 -14.88
N GLY A 48 19.98 33.80 -14.38
CA GLY A 48 19.85 35.25 -14.31
C GLY A 48 18.90 35.61 -13.17
N ASP A 49 19.46 36.33 -12.20
CA ASP A 49 18.78 37.16 -11.20
C ASP A 49 18.11 36.48 -9.98
N ALA A 50 18.91 36.40 -8.91
CA ALA A 50 18.44 36.41 -7.54
C ALA A 50 19.13 37.58 -6.81
N MET A 51 18.40 38.67 -6.56
CA MET A 51 18.59 39.51 -5.37
C MET A 51 17.46 40.53 -5.18
N GLN A 52 16.95 40.54 -3.95
CA GLN A 52 16.62 41.71 -3.12
C GLN A 52 15.15 41.96 -2.70
N GLU A 53 15.02 41.91 -1.38
CA GLU A 53 14.02 42.31 -0.38
C GLU A 53 13.02 43.46 -0.66
N THR A 54 11.77 43.17 -0.23
CA THR A 54 10.73 43.98 0.49
C THR A 54 10.73 45.53 0.45
N GLU A 55 9.60 46.13 0.04
CA GLU A 55 8.59 46.84 0.87
C GLU A 55 7.67 47.79 0.05
N ASP A 56 6.36 47.56 0.20
CA ASP A 56 5.21 48.48 0.37
C ASP A 56 4.68 49.48 -0.70
N SER A 57 3.35 49.68 -0.59
CA SER A 57 2.47 50.77 -1.04
C SER A 57 1.79 50.75 -2.43
N ALA A 58 0.55 50.26 -2.40
CA ALA A 58 -0.74 50.93 -2.67
C ALA A 58 -1.02 51.74 -3.97
N LEU A 59 -2.27 51.53 -4.43
CA LEU A 59 -3.18 52.34 -5.28
C LEU A 59 -3.29 51.98 -6.78
N GLU A 60 -4.46 51.45 -7.16
CA GLU A 60 -5.02 51.53 -8.52
C GLU A 60 -5.55 52.96 -8.80
N PRO A 61 -5.81 53.36 -10.08
CA PRO A 61 -7.07 52.98 -10.77
C PRO A 61 -7.00 52.77 -12.31
N GLU A 62 -7.89 51.88 -12.78
CA GLU A 62 -8.81 51.96 -13.95
C GLU A 62 -8.39 52.59 -15.31
N GLU A 63 -8.46 51.83 -16.41
CA GLU A 63 -9.63 51.81 -17.34
C GLU A 63 -9.43 50.95 -18.61
N LYS A 64 -10.44 50.08 -18.85
CA LYS A 64 -11.10 49.60 -20.10
C LYS A 64 -10.39 49.58 -21.47
N SER A 65 -10.43 48.41 -22.11
CA SER A 65 -11.22 48.06 -23.32
C SER A 65 -10.89 46.59 -23.70
N GLY A 66 -11.73 45.72 -24.27
CA GLY A 66 -13.12 45.70 -24.69
C GLY A 66 -13.37 44.33 -25.37
N ALA A 67 -14.53 43.73 -25.08
CA ALA A 67 -15.30 42.73 -25.82
C ALA A 67 -14.63 41.53 -26.52
N GLY A 68 -15.08 40.32 -26.13
CA GLY A 68 -14.96 39.08 -26.91
C GLY A 68 -15.64 37.92 -26.19
N THR A 69 -16.94 37.76 -26.40
CA THR A 69 -17.78 36.67 -25.92
C THR A 69 -17.41 35.35 -26.61
N GLU A 70 -17.18 34.28 -25.85
CA GLU A 70 -17.46 32.92 -26.30
C GLU A 70 -17.82 32.07 -25.07
N ASP A 71 -19.10 31.69 -25.02
CA ASP A 71 -19.68 30.76 -24.07
C ASP A 71 -18.98 29.39 -24.21
N GLY A 72 -18.40 28.94 -23.10
CA GLY A 72 -17.80 27.62 -22.97
C GLY A 72 -17.95 27.17 -21.53
N GLU A 73 -19.19 26.94 -21.13
CA GLU A 73 -19.56 26.31 -19.87
C GLU A 73 -18.81 24.96 -19.76
N PRO A 74 -17.87 24.78 -18.80
CA PRO A 74 -17.34 23.45 -18.57
C PRO A 74 -18.47 22.66 -17.94
N ALA A 75 -19.03 21.74 -18.73
CA ALA A 75 -19.98 20.76 -18.27
C ALA A 75 -19.40 20.08 -17.02
N LYS A 76 -19.91 20.47 -15.85
CA LYS A 76 -19.84 19.64 -14.66
C LYS A 76 -20.48 18.32 -15.04
N LYS A 77 -19.66 17.29 -15.25
CA LYS A 77 -20.13 15.92 -15.12
C LYS A 77 -20.48 15.75 -13.65
N ASP A 78 -21.74 16.07 -13.33
CA ASP A 78 -22.41 15.59 -12.14
C ASP A 78 -22.68 14.09 -12.35
N GLY A 79 -21.59 13.31 -12.37
CA GLY A 79 -21.65 11.89 -12.16
C GLY A 79 -21.74 11.72 -10.66
N THR A 80 -22.93 11.45 -10.14
CA THR A 80 -23.12 11.04 -8.75
C THR A 80 -22.21 9.83 -8.53
N LEU A 81 -21.08 10.03 -7.85
CA LEU A 81 -20.14 8.96 -7.55
C LEU A 81 -20.85 8.04 -6.56
N THR A 82 -21.40 6.93 -7.07
CA THR A 82 -22.07 5.94 -6.23
C THR A 82 -21.01 5.17 -5.47
N GLU A 83 -21.12 5.20 -4.14
CA GLU A 83 -20.32 4.37 -3.26
C GLU A 83 -20.62 2.89 -3.56
N VAL A 84 -19.59 2.16 -3.97
CA VAL A 84 -19.67 0.72 -4.18
C VAL A 84 -18.77 0.06 -3.16
N LYS A 85 -19.37 -0.80 -2.35
CA LYS A 85 -18.65 -1.69 -1.47
C LYS A 85 -18.32 -2.97 -2.22
N GLU A 86 -17.06 -3.33 -2.17
CA GLU A 86 -16.48 -4.42 -2.92
C GLU A 86 -15.83 -5.44 -1.97
N THR A 87 -15.35 -6.52 -2.55
CA THR A 87 -14.73 -7.62 -1.84
C THR A 87 -13.68 -8.25 -2.74
N ILE A 88 -12.58 -8.70 -2.15
CA ILE A 88 -11.53 -9.39 -2.92
C ILE A 88 -12.15 -10.65 -3.56
N GLY A 89 -12.18 -10.65 -4.90
CA GLY A 89 -12.69 -11.76 -5.70
C GLY A 89 -11.60 -12.81 -5.90
N PHE A 90 -11.98 -14.08 -5.76
CA PHE A 90 -11.23 -15.20 -6.35
C PHE A 90 -11.94 -15.63 -7.61
N GLU A 91 -11.19 -15.85 -8.68
CA GLU A 91 -11.69 -16.61 -9.83
C GLU A 91 -11.88 -18.07 -9.38
N GLU A 92 -13.09 -18.39 -8.92
CA GLU A 92 -13.60 -19.76 -8.96
C GLU A 92 -14.50 -19.85 -10.20
N ASP A 93 -14.29 -20.90 -11.00
CA ASP A 93 -14.83 -21.12 -12.33
C ASP A 93 -16.27 -20.59 -12.58
N VAL A 94 -16.42 -19.87 -13.69
CA VAL A 94 -17.72 -19.59 -14.30
C VAL A 94 -18.33 -20.92 -14.78
N ALA A 95 -19.07 -21.59 -13.91
CA ALA A 95 -19.92 -22.72 -14.25
C ALA A 95 -21.36 -22.45 -13.79
N ALA A 96 -22.11 -21.89 -14.73
CA ALA A 96 -23.56 -21.84 -14.84
C ALA A 96 -24.39 -22.59 -13.78
N GLU A 97 -25.28 -21.85 -13.10
CA GLU A 97 -26.65 -22.35 -12.88
C GLU A 97 -27.66 -21.27 -13.25
N SER A 98 -28.13 -21.37 -14.50
CA SER A 98 -29.41 -20.84 -14.91
C SER A 98 -30.50 -21.86 -14.53
N ALA A 99 -31.43 -21.41 -13.69
CA ALA A 99 -32.81 -21.89 -13.56
C ALA A 99 -33.05 -23.31 -13.04
N SER A 100 -33.58 -23.39 -11.82
CA SER A 100 -34.83 -24.13 -11.61
C SER A 100 -35.83 -23.28 -10.81
N SER A 101 -36.90 -22.93 -11.51
CA SER A 101 -38.17 -22.44 -11.00
C SER A 101 -38.69 -23.30 -9.85
N ASP A 102 -39.08 -22.68 -8.74
CA ASP A 102 -40.41 -22.94 -8.19
C ASP A 102 -41.00 -21.64 -7.62
N ARG A 103 -42.17 -21.31 -8.15
CA ARG A 103 -43.04 -20.22 -7.71
C ARG A 103 -43.86 -20.72 -6.53
N GLU A 104 -43.98 -19.90 -5.50
CA GLU A 104 -45.27 -19.68 -4.84
C GLU A 104 -45.41 -18.20 -4.41
N GLU A 105 -46.44 -17.59 -4.99
CA GLU A 105 -47.16 -16.34 -4.68
C GLU A 105 -47.36 -16.09 -3.17
N VAL A 106 -47.53 -14.90 -2.56
CA VAL A 106 -48.07 -13.56 -2.88
C VAL A 106 -47.79 -12.73 -1.59
N SER A 107 -47.41 -11.44 -1.59
CA SER A 107 -48.30 -10.29 -1.76
C SER A 107 -47.52 -8.98 -1.72
N VAL A 108 -47.93 -8.05 -2.59
CA VAL A 108 -47.51 -6.65 -2.63
C VAL A 108 -48.24 -5.88 -1.53
N HIS A 109 -47.54 -5.17 -0.65
CA HIS A 109 -48.04 -3.96 0.00
C HIS A 109 -46.94 -2.88 0.03
N LYS A 110 -47.25 -1.77 -0.63
CA LYS A 110 -46.49 -0.51 -0.71
C LYS A 110 -46.71 0.30 0.56
N ILE A 111 -45.67 0.63 1.33
CA ILE A 111 -45.66 1.79 2.25
C ILE A 111 -44.26 2.44 2.24
N GLU A 112 -44.26 3.76 2.13
CA GLU A 112 -43.16 4.74 2.07
C GLU A 112 -42.35 4.86 3.39
N PRO A 113 -41.17 5.53 3.38
CA PRO A 113 -40.17 5.41 4.44
C PRO A 113 -40.52 6.30 5.64
N ALA A 114 -40.36 5.75 6.85
CA ALA A 114 -40.43 6.50 8.10
C ALA A 114 -39.03 6.60 8.72
N LEU A 115 -38.53 7.83 8.73
CA LEU A 115 -37.42 8.29 9.56
C LEU A 115 -37.89 8.25 11.03
N GLU A 116 -37.21 7.51 11.89
CA GLU A 116 -37.28 7.71 13.33
C GLU A 116 -35.86 7.75 13.89
N GLU A 117 -35.41 8.99 14.15
CA GLU A 117 -34.39 9.27 15.16
C GLU A 117 -34.92 8.85 16.52
N GLU A 118 -34.18 8.01 17.25
CA GLU A 118 -34.32 7.95 18.70
C GLU A 118 -32.96 8.18 19.37
N ASN A 119 -32.86 9.38 19.95
CA ASN A 119 -31.74 9.87 20.71
C ASN A 119 -32.06 9.73 22.21
N ARG A 120 -31.21 8.99 22.95
CA ARG A 120 -30.92 9.15 24.39
C ARG A 120 -29.84 8.14 24.78
N SER A 121 -28.70 8.50 25.38
CA SER A 121 -28.58 9.38 26.55
C SER A 121 -27.15 9.95 26.70
N GLU A 122 -27.12 11.24 27.03
CA GLU A 122 -26.07 12.09 27.65
C GLU A 122 -25.54 11.49 28.99
N ALA A 123 -24.45 11.90 29.67
CA ALA A 123 -23.69 13.15 29.79
C ALA A 123 -22.38 12.88 30.61
N ILE A 124 -21.17 13.41 30.30
CA ILE A 124 -20.54 14.75 30.51
C ILE A 124 -19.45 14.75 31.62
N SER A 125 -18.26 15.29 31.33
CA SER A 125 -17.52 16.35 32.08
C SER A 125 -16.11 16.52 31.48
N GLY A 126 -15.54 17.67 31.08
CA GLY A 126 -15.85 19.11 31.05
C GLY A 126 -14.51 19.81 30.69
N ASN A 127 -14.41 20.71 29.71
CA ASN A 127 -14.50 22.16 29.86
C ASN A 127 -14.38 22.83 28.47
N GLY A 128 -15.13 23.91 28.24
CA GLY A 128 -15.55 24.33 26.91
C GLY A 128 -14.61 25.22 26.08
N VAL A 129 -14.82 25.15 24.77
CA VAL A 129 -14.78 26.27 23.82
C VAL A 129 -15.98 26.09 22.89
N SER A 130 -16.86 27.09 22.83
CA SER A 130 -17.93 27.18 21.84
C SER A 130 -17.28 27.46 20.49
N GLY A 131 -16.99 26.40 19.75
CA GLY A 131 -16.73 26.45 18.32
C GLY A 131 -17.91 25.81 17.62
N ASN A 132 -18.52 26.51 16.69
CA ASN A 132 -19.45 25.91 15.72
C ASN A 132 -18.63 24.93 14.87
N THR A 133 -18.39 23.71 15.36
CA THR A 133 -17.75 22.67 14.57
C THR A 133 -18.80 22.20 13.58
N VAL A 134 -18.77 22.78 12.38
CA VAL A 134 -19.46 22.21 11.23
C VAL A 134 -18.90 20.80 11.07
N THR A 135 -19.66 19.79 11.49
CA THR A 135 -19.32 18.40 11.20
C THR A 135 -19.50 18.23 9.70
N VAL A 136 -18.43 18.41 8.93
CA VAL A 136 -18.42 18.09 7.52
C VAL A 136 -18.62 16.59 7.42
N GLN A 137 -19.84 16.16 7.10
CA GLN A 137 -20.08 14.76 6.77
C GLN A 137 -19.56 14.54 5.35
N LYS A 138 -18.34 14.02 5.24
CA LYS A 138 -17.79 13.55 3.97
C LYS A 138 -18.34 12.15 3.69
N THR A 139 -18.67 11.89 2.44
CA THR A 139 -18.93 10.52 1.94
C THR A 139 -17.63 9.71 1.91
N ASN A 140 -17.73 8.39 1.87
CA ASN A 140 -16.55 7.50 1.73
C ASN A 140 -15.72 7.83 0.49
N VAL A 141 -16.41 8.17 -0.60
CA VAL A 141 -15.76 8.60 -1.86
C VAL A 141 -14.97 9.89 -1.68
N GLU A 142 -15.52 10.90 -1.01
CA GLU A 142 -14.82 12.17 -0.78
C GLU A 142 -13.59 12.00 0.13
N MET A 143 -13.69 11.13 1.14
CA MET A 143 -12.56 10.78 2.01
C MET A 143 -11.45 10.06 1.22
N LEU A 144 -11.80 9.05 0.44
CA LEU A 144 -10.81 8.34 -0.38
C LEU A 144 -10.19 9.24 -1.45
N ALA A 145 -10.96 10.13 -2.08
CA ALA A 145 -10.44 11.09 -3.05
C ALA A 145 -9.44 12.07 -2.43
N GLU A 146 -9.70 12.56 -1.22
CA GLU A 146 -8.77 13.42 -0.47
C GLU A 146 -7.48 12.68 -0.13
N MET A 147 -7.57 11.46 0.41
CA MET A 147 -6.40 10.66 0.75
C MET A 147 -5.57 10.30 -0.49
N MET A 148 -6.22 9.97 -1.61
CA MET A 148 -5.55 9.70 -2.89
C MET A 148 -4.75 10.91 -3.41
N ASP A 149 -5.26 12.13 -3.24
CA ASP A 149 -4.56 13.37 -3.63
C ASP A 149 -3.24 13.53 -2.85
N TYR A 150 -3.22 13.21 -1.55
CA TYR A 150 -1.97 13.21 -0.77
C TYR A 150 -1.04 12.07 -1.15
N TRP A 151 -1.55 10.85 -1.25
CA TRP A 151 -0.75 9.66 -1.54
C TRP A 151 -0.07 9.75 -2.91
N SER A 152 -0.81 10.19 -3.93
CA SER A 152 -0.27 10.36 -5.31
C SER A 152 0.86 11.37 -5.42
N ARG A 153 1.01 12.27 -4.43
CA ARG A 153 2.10 13.25 -4.32
C ARG A 153 3.24 12.77 -3.41
N GLY A 154 3.18 11.52 -2.93
CA GLY A 154 4.16 10.94 -2.02
C GLY A 154 4.07 11.47 -0.58
N ASN A 155 2.98 12.14 -0.21
CA ASN A 155 2.80 12.65 1.15
C ASN A 155 2.16 11.57 2.04
N VAL A 156 2.96 10.57 2.43
CA VAL A 156 2.52 9.44 3.27
C VAL A 156 2.17 9.91 4.69
N GLU A 157 2.86 10.92 5.23
CA GLU A 157 2.56 11.51 6.53
C GLU A 157 1.11 12.03 6.59
N ALA A 158 0.66 12.73 5.55
CA ALA A 158 -0.73 13.18 5.48
C ALA A 158 -1.73 12.02 5.35
N VAL A 159 -1.34 10.90 4.71
CA VAL A 159 -2.18 9.69 4.64
C VAL A 159 -2.32 9.07 6.03
N GLU A 160 -1.22 8.95 6.78
CA GLU A 160 -1.21 8.48 8.17
C GLU A 160 -2.08 9.38 9.07
N ASP A 161 -1.93 10.71 8.97
CA ASP A 161 -2.75 11.67 9.70
C ASP A 161 -4.25 11.54 9.39
N LEU A 162 -4.61 11.46 8.10
CA LEU A 162 -5.99 11.29 7.67
C LEU A 162 -6.59 9.99 8.20
N SER A 163 -5.84 8.90 8.14
CA SER A 163 -6.30 7.59 8.61
C SER A 163 -6.65 7.57 10.11
N GLY A 164 -6.06 8.48 10.90
CA GLY A 164 -6.34 8.64 12.33
C GLY A 164 -7.60 9.46 12.64
N LEU A 165 -8.14 10.19 11.66
CA LEU A 165 -9.33 11.00 11.87
C LEU A 165 -10.58 10.13 12.12
N PRO A 166 -11.49 10.54 13.02
CA PRO A 166 -12.64 9.70 13.41
C PRO A 166 -13.52 9.20 12.25
N HIS A 167 -13.67 10.00 11.20
CA HIS A 167 -14.48 9.63 10.04
C HIS A 167 -13.80 8.60 9.13
N TYR A 168 -12.46 8.64 8.99
CA TYR A 168 -11.71 7.61 8.27
C TYR A 168 -11.71 6.29 9.04
N ARG A 169 -11.49 6.33 10.36
CA ARG A 169 -11.61 5.16 11.23
C ARG A 169 -13.00 4.54 11.19
N SER A 170 -14.05 5.38 11.15
CA SER A 170 -15.44 4.91 11.02
C SER A 170 -15.71 4.25 9.67
N MET A 171 -15.13 4.78 8.57
CA MET A 171 -15.24 4.19 7.24
C MET A 171 -14.65 2.77 7.22
N SER A 172 -13.42 2.61 7.71
CA SER A 172 -12.75 1.30 7.84
C SER A 172 -13.54 0.34 8.75
N ALA A 173 -13.96 0.79 9.93
CA ALA A 173 -14.69 -0.03 10.90
C ALA A 173 -16.09 -0.48 10.43
N SER A 174 -16.65 0.15 9.39
CA SER A 174 -17.96 -0.23 8.83
C SER A 174 -17.93 -1.48 7.93
N LEU A 175 -16.73 -1.94 7.56
CA LEU A 175 -16.50 -3.12 6.74
C LEU A 175 -16.55 -4.41 7.60
N GLN A 176 -17.05 -5.51 7.04
CA GLN A 176 -17.34 -6.76 7.79
C GLN A 176 -16.09 -7.59 8.05
N GLY A 177 -14.93 -7.15 7.56
CA GLY A 177 -13.68 -7.86 7.68
C GLY A 177 -12.65 -7.33 6.69
N PRO A 178 -11.43 -7.89 6.72
CA PRO A 178 -10.28 -7.39 5.98
C PRO A 178 -10.39 -7.60 4.45
N SER A 179 -11.28 -8.48 3.99
CA SER A 179 -11.49 -8.73 2.55
C SER A 179 -12.48 -7.79 1.86
N TYR A 180 -13.22 -6.97 2.61
CA TYR A 180 -14.19 -6.00 2.07
C TYR A 180 -13.53 -4.64 1.97
N PHE A 181 -13.88 -3.86 0.95
CA PHE A 181 -13.31 -2.53 0.77
C PHE A 181 -14.26 -1.54 0.10
N TYR A 182 -13.98 -0.26 0.34
CA TYR A 182 -14.45 0.84 -0.51
C TYR A 182 -13.35 1.24 -1.46
N TYR A 183 -13.73 1.62 -2.68
CA TYR A 183 -12.79 1.97 -3.74
C TYR A 183 -13.10 3.32 -4.38
N TYR A 184 -12.05 4.09 -4.65
CA TYR A 184 -12.07 5.29 -5.47
C TYR A 184 -10.92 5.27 -6.47
N GLY A 185 -11.24 5.45 -7.75
CA GLY A 185 -10.25 5.44 -8.83
C GLY A 185 -10.85 5.02 -10.16
N ASP A 186 -9.97 4.67 -11.08
CA ASP A 186 -10.34 4.22 -12.41
C ASP A 186 -11.09 2.87 -12.37
N ARG A 187 -12.02 2.67 -13.32
CA ARG A 187 -12.82 1.45 -13.45
C ARG A 187 -12.93 1.01 -14.90
N ASN A 188 -12.99 -0.30 -15.13
CA ASN A 188 -13.19 -0.85 -16.47
C ASN A 188 -14.66 -0.76 -16.93
N GLY A 189 -14.95 -1.25 -18.14
CA GLY A 189 -16.29 -1.23 -18.72
C GLY A 189 -17.35 -2.03 -17.95
N GLU A 190 -16.94 -2.95 -17.08
CA GLU A 190 -17.81 -3.70 -16.17
C GLU A 190 -17.98 -3.00 -14.81
N GLY A 191 -17.32 -1.87 -14.61
CA GLY A 191 -17.35 -1.11 -13.36
C GLY A 191 -16.43 -1.69 -12.28
N ARG A 192 -15.50 -2.58 -12.60
CA ARG A 192 -14.51 -3.10 -11.62
C ARG A 192 -13.28 -2.18 -11.53
N PRO A 193 -12.59 -2.11 -10.38
CA PRO A 193 -11.32 -1.40 -10.22
C PRO A 193 -10.32 -1.75 -11.32
N ASP A 194 -9.83 -0.76 -12.06
CA ASP A 194 -8.93 -0.99 -13.19
C ASP A 194 -8.17 0.31 -13.50
N GLY A 195 -6.84 0.27 -13.57
CA GLY A 195 -6.01 1.49 -13.63
C GLY A 195 -5.47 1.88 -12.25
N THR A 196 -5.40 3.17 -11.92
CA THR A 196 -4.88 3.61 -10.62
C THR A 196 -6.03 3.97 -9.69
N GLY A 197 -5.95 3.51 -8.43
CA GLY A 197 -6.97 3.83 -7.44
C GLY A 197 -6.53 3.57 -6.01
N ILE A 198 -7.36 4.04 -5.08
CA ILE A 198 -7.22 3.84 -3.64
C ILE A 198 -8.36 2.97 -3.11
N ALA A 199 -8.05 2.10 -2.17
CA ALA A 199 -9.02 1.34 -1.41
C ALA A 199 -8.76 1.46 0.10
N VAL A 200 -9.84 1.42 0.88
CA VAL A 200 -9.81 1.20 2.33
C VAL A 200 -10.47 -0.13 2.64
N TYR A 201 -9.81 -0.94 3.44
CA TYR A 201 -10.26 -2.22 3.94
C TYR A 201 -10.61 -2.10 5.42
N GLY A 202 -11.21 -3.16 5.99
CA GLY A 202 -11.38 -3.25 7.43
C GLY A 202 -10.03 -3.24 8.16
N GLU A 203 -10.08 -2.89 9.45
CA GLU A 203 -8.90 -2.83 10.35
C GLU A 203 -7.85 -1.78 9.97
N ASP A 204 -8.32 -0.63 9.47
CA ASP A 204 -7.51 0.55 9.22
C ASP A 204 -6.37 0.28 8.22
N GLN A 205 -6.70 -0.50 7.19
CA GLN A 205 -5.83 -0.90 6.10
C GLN A 205 -6.20 -0.17 4.81
N TYR A 206 -5.20 0.31 4.09
CA TYR A 206 -5.36 1.09 2.87
C TYR A 206 -4.43 0.57 1.79
N TYR A 207 -4.85 0.70 0.52
CA TYR A 207 -4.02 0.43 -0.65
C TYR A 207 -4.15 1.56 -1.64
N TYR A 208 -3.04 2.02 -2.20
CA TYR A 208 -2.99 2.94 -3.33
C TYR A 208 -2.06 2.37 -4.39
N GLY A 209 -2.56 2.19 -5.60
CA GLY A 209 -1.74 1.63 -6.67
C GLY A 209 -2.55 1.16 -7.87
N GLN A 210 -1.93 0.25 -8.61
CA GLN A 210 -2.47 -0.29 -9.85
C GLN A 210 -3.42 -1.46 -9.62
N TRP A 211 -4.48 -1.47 -10.41
CA TRP A 211 -5.54 -2.47 -10.44
C TRP A 211 -5.71 -2.98 -11.87
N SER A 212 -6.05 -4.25 -11.97
CA SER A 212 -6.45 -4.89 -13.23
C SER A 212 -7.64 -5.77 -12.94
N ASP A 213 -8.77 -5.53 -13.62
CA ASP A 213 -10.00 -6.31 -13.51
C ASP A 213 -10.47 -6.63 -12.06
N GLY A 214 -10.36 -5.64 -11.17
CA GLY A 214 -10.82 -5.74 -9.79
C GLY A 214 -9.81 -6.32 -8.80
N VAL A 215 -8.58 -6.63 -9.24
CA VAL A 215 -7.51 -7.10 -8.35
C VAL A 215 -6.31 -6.14 -8.36
N ARG A 216 -5.61 -6.02 -7.23
CA ARG A 216 -4.35 -5.27 -7.14
C ARG A 216 -3.30 -5.98 -7.99
N SER A 217 -2.74 -5.28 -8.97
CA SER A 217 -1.82 -5.85 -9.95
C SER A 217 -0.97 -4.75 -10.58
N GLY A 218 0.34 -4.91 -10.56
CA GLY A 218 1.31 -3.87 -10.94
C GLY A 218 1.94 -3.22 -9.71
N GLU A 219 2.27 -1.94 -9.77
CA GLU A 219 2.92 -1.22 -8.67
C GLU A 219 1.91 -0.63 -7.69
N GLY A 220 2.22 -0.68 -6.39
CA GLY A 220 1.39 -0.05 -5.38
C GLY A 220 1.95 -0.07 -3.97
N SER A 221 1.30 0.70 -3.10
CA SER A 221 1.61 0.81 -1.68
C SER A 221 0.41 0.38 -0.84
N TRP A 222 0.67 -0.36 0.23
CA TRP A 222 -0.28 -0.71 1.27
C TRP A 222 0.18 -0.14 2.61
N LEU A 223 -0.78 0.23 3.45
CA LEU A 223 -0.57 0.79 4.78
C LEU A 223 -1.61 0.23 5.74
N LYS A 224 -1.19 -0.23 6.91
CA LYS A 224 -2.00 -0.53 8.08
C LYS A 224 -1.59 0.39 9.21
N MET A 225 -2.57 0.94 9.90
CA MET A 225 -2.35 1.67 11.15
C MET A 225 -2.78 0.82 12.34
N TYR A 226 -1.96 0.79 13.38
CA TYR A 226 -2.31 0.16 14.63
C TYR A 226 -2.82 1.22 15.61
N TYR A 227 -4.11 1.11 15.95
CA TYR A 227 -4.72 1.96 16.97
C TYR A 227 -5.16 1.12 18.16
N TYR A 228 -4.58 1.42 19.33
CA TYR A 228 -4.88 0.71 20.56
C TYR A 228 -5.98 1.40 21.35
N ASN A 229 -6.92 0.60 21.86
CA ASN A 229 -7.84 1.06 22.89
C ASN A 229 -7.14 1.03 24.25
N ASP A 230 -7.53 1.91 25.18
CA ASP A 230 -6.95 1.92 26.53
C ASP A 230 -7.15 0.59 27.30
N SER A 231 -8.17 -0.18 26.91
CA SER A 231 -8.45 -1.51 27.47
C SER A 231 -7.61 -2.64 26.84
N ASP A 232 -6.88 -2.37 25.77
CA ASP A 232 -6.01 -3.36 25.13
C ASP A 232 -4.67 -3.44 25.88
N THR A 233 -4.47 -4.58 26.53
CA THR A 233 -3.26 -4.88 27.33
C THR A 233 -2.40 -5.98 26.71
N GLU A 234 -2.85 -6.59 25.61
CA GLU A 234 -2.19 -7.75 25.00
C GLU A 234 -1.39 -7.35 23.76
N SER A 235 -1.83 -6.32 23.03
CA SER A 235 -1.12 -5.87 21.85
C SER A 235 0.21 -5.20 22.18
N ASP A 236 1.19 -5.38 21.30
CA ASP A 236 2.45 -4.66 21.38
C ASP A 236 2.24 -3.20 20.97
N ARG A 237 2.20 -2.31 21.96
CA ARG A 237 1.93 -0.88 21.77
C ARG A 237 3.06 -0.13 21.07
N ALA A 238 4.20 -0.78 20.82
CA ALA A 238 5.28 -0.20 20.05
C ALA A 238 4.97 -0.16 18.55
N LEU A 239 4.08 -1.00 18.02
CA LEU A 239 3.74 -0.95 16.59
C LEU A 239 2.77 0.21 16.31
N ILE A 240 3.13 1.12 15.41
CA ILE A 240 2.28 2.26 15.02
C ILE A 240 1.70 2.06 13.62
N SER A 241 2.53 1.60 12.69
CA SER A 241 2.14 1.34 11.32
C SER A 241 2.89 0.15 10.74
N HIS A 242 2.32 -0.43 9.69
CA HIS A 242 2.94 -1.47 8.87
C HIS A 242 2.61 -1.16 7.42
N SER A 243 3.60 -1.13 6.55
CA SER A 243 3.42 -0.75 5.15
C SER A 243 4.24 -1.64 4.22
N TYR A 244 3.80 -1.70 2.97
CA TYR A 244 4.52 -2.35 1.88
C TYR A 244 4.42 -1.47 0.63
N THR A 245 5.52 -1.31 -0.10
CA THR A 245 5.53 -0.68 -1.43
C THR A 245 6.33 -1.55 -2.38
N GLY A 246 5.77 -1.86 -3.54
CA GLY A 246 6.45 -2.65 -4.57
C GLY A 246 5.47 -3.26 -5.56
N SER A 247 5.89 -4.37 -6.14
CA SER A 247 5.11 -5.11 -7.14
C SER A 247 4.02 -5.98 -6.51
N TRP A 248 2.89 -6.05 -7.21
CA TRP A 248 1.69 -6.79 -6.84
C TRP A 248 1.24 -7.66 -8.01
N GLN A 249 0.75 -8.85 -7.69
CA GLN A 249 0.04 -9.72 -8.60
C GLN A 249 -1.12 -10.38 -7.87
N ASN A 250 -2.32 -10.32 -8.45
CA ASN A 250 -3.50 -11.03 -7.95
C ASN A 250 -3.78 -10.77 -6.46
N ASN A 251 -3.80 -9.50 -6.06
CA ASN A 251 -3.99 -9.05 -4.67
C ASN A 251 -2.86 -9.34 -3.68
N LEU A 252 -1.75 -9.92 -4.12
CA LEU A 252 -0.63 -10.25 -3.24
C LEU A 252 0.67 -9.56 -3.69
N PRO A 253 1.55 -9.17 -2.75
CA PRO A 253 2.92 -8.78 -3.03
C PRO A 253 3.64 -9.88 -3.83
N ASN A 254 4.17 -9.53 -4.99
CA ASN A 254 4.80 -10.49 -5.90
C ASN A 254 5.83 -9.80 -6.80
N GLY A 255 7.11 -10.08 -6.57
CA GLY A 255 8.26 -9.36 -7.14
C GLY A 255 8.99 -8.50 -6.10
N GLU A 256 9.79 -7.54 -6.58
CA GLU A 256 10.57 -6.64 -5.73
C GLU A 256 9.67 -5.73 -4.89
N GLY A 257 10.05 -5.52 -3.62
CA GLY A 257 9.34 -4.61 -2.75
C GLY A 257 10.07 -4.27 -1.46
N HIS A 258 9.45 -3.39 -0.70
CA HIS A 258 9.94 -2.86 0.57
C HIS A 258 8.79 -2.83 1.58
N GLU A 259 8.94 -3.61 2.65
CA GLU A 259 8.09 -3.61 3.82
C GLU A 259 8.72 -2.76 4.92
N GLN A 260 7.89 -2.00 5.64
CA GLN A 260 8.32 -1.12 6.72
C GLN A 260 7.34 -1.14 7.89
N TYR A 261 7.88 -1.23 9.10
CA TYR A 261 7.13 -1.04 10.36
C TYR A 261 7.49 0.31 10.99
N GLY A 262 6.47 1.06 11.40
CA GLY A 262 6.61 2.22 12.27
C GLY A 262 6.64 1.78 13.73
N ILE A 263 7.71 2.11 14.46
CA ILE A 263 7.93 1.69 15.85
C ILE A 263 7.97 2.91 16.79
N ASP A 264 7.15 2.89 17.84
CA ASP A 264 7.28 3.77 19.00
C ASP A 264 8.24 3.16 20.02
N ILE A 265 9.50 3.59 19.97
CA ILE A 265 10.54 3.10 20.88
C ILE A 265 10.27 3.50 22.34
N GLU A 266 9.46 4.53 22.61
CA GLU A 266 9.09 4.88 23.98
C GLU A 266 8.12 3.85 24.60
N GLN A 267 7.40 3.10 23.76
CA GLN A 267 6.51 2.00 24.18
C GLN A 267 7.18 0.62 24.07
N ALA A 268 8.38 0.53 23.47
CA ALA A 268 9.10 -0.71 23.30
C ALA A 268 9.49 -1.35 24.64
N SER A 269 9.22 -2.65 24.78
CA SER A 269 9.63 -3.41 25.96
C SER A 269 11.15 -3.50 26.07
N THR A 270 11.71 -3.39 27.28
CA THR A 270 13.16 -3.51 27.47
C THR A 270 13.68 -4.85 26.95
N GLY A 271 14.69 -4.80 26.08
CA GLY A 271 15.31 -5.97 25.46
C GLY A 271 14.60 -6.48 24.21
N SER A 272 13.52 -5.83 23.77
CA SER A 272 12.88 -6.15 22.49
C SER A 272 13.71 -5.67 21.30
N ARG A 273 13.43 -6.26 20.15
CA ARG A 273 13.99 -5.91 18.86
C ARG A 273 12.95 -6.13 17.79
N TYR A 274 12.68 -5.08 17.03
CA TYR A 274 11.67 -5.05 16.00
C TYR A 274 12.31 -5.12 14.63
N TRP A 275 11.60 -5.75 13.69
CA TRP A 275 11.88 -5.60 12.28
C TRP A 275 11.34 -4.22 11.90
N GLN A 276 12.17 -3.43 11.23
CA GLN A 276 11.82 -2.06 10.86
C GLN A 276 11.69 -1.93 9.34
N ASN A 277 12.63 -2.52 8.60
CA ASN A 277 12.60 -2.54 7.14
C ASN A 277 12.94 -3.94 6.64
N VAL A 278 12.21 -4.41 5.64
CA VAL A 278 12.52 -5.65 4.90
C VAL A 278 12.45 -5.34 3.42
N MET A 279 13.55 -5.57 2.70
CA MET A 279 13.66 -5.30 1.27
C MET A 279 14.11 -6.57 0.57
N GLY A 280 13.49 -6.88 -0.56
CA GLY A 280 13.83 -8.05 -1.35
C GLY A 280 12.68 -8.43 -2.27
N ASP A 281 12.69 -9.69 -2.70
CA ASP A 281 11.65 -10.27 -3.53
C ASP A 281 10.58 -10.97 -2.68
N PHE A 282 9.34 -10.87 -3.16
CA PHE A 282 8.16 -11.47 -2.56
C PHE A 282 7.52 -12.45 -3.53
N GLN A 283 6.99 -13.54 -3.01
CA GLN A 283 6.15 -14.48 -3.76
C GLN A 283 4.87 -14.72 -2.99
N ASP A 284 3.74 -14.30 -3.55
CA ASP A 284 2.41 -14.50 -2.96
C ASP A 284 2.31 -13.96 -1.51
N GLY A 285 2.96 -12.80 -1.27
CA GLY A 285 3.05 -12.17 0.05
C GLY A 285 4.13 -12.72 0.98
N LEU A 286 4.89 -13.73 0.58
CA LEU A 286 5.95 -14.36 1.38
C LEU A 286 7.34 -13.87 0.95
N TYR A 287 8.29 -13.78 1.89
CA TYR A 287 9.69 -13.49 1.56
C TYR A 287 10.29 -14.57 0.66
N ASN A 288 10.93 -14.18 -0.43
CA ASN A 288 11.41 -15.13 -1.42
C ASN A 288 12.61 -14.61 -2.24
N GLY A 289 13.81 -14.95 -1.81
CA GLY A 289 15.07 -14.54 -2.42
C GLY A 289 16.01 -13.96 -1.37
N GLU A 290 16.98 -13.16 -1.84
CA GLU A 290 17.86 -12.40 -0.95
C GLU A 290 17.06 -11.30 -0.26
N MET A 291 17.11 -11.28 1.06
CA MET A 291 16.42 -10.30 1.89
C MET A 291 17.44 -9.44 2.64
N TYR A 292 17.23 -8.14 2.58
CA TYR A 292 17.89 -7.15 3.43
C TYR A 292 16.93 -6.71 4.53
N ILE A 293 17.35 -6.84 5.78
CA ILE A 293 16.52 -6.51 6.94
C ILE A 293 17.23 -5.48 7.81
N VAL A 294 16.49 -4.46 8.25
CA VAL A 294 16.93 -3.57 9.34
C VAL A 294 16.08 -3.87 10.56
N THR A 295 16.74 -4.10 11.69
CA THR A 295 16.08 -4.20 12.99
C THR A 295 16.43 -3.02 13.87
N GLU A 296 15.49 -2.60 14.72
CA GLU A 296 15.69 -1.59 15.75
C GLU A 296 15.45 -2.21 17.13
N ASP A 297 16.39 -2.02 18.07
CA ASP A 297 16.15 -2.41 19.47
C ASP A 297 15.52 -1.28 20.29
N ALA A 298 15.03 -1.61 21.48
CA ALA A 298 14.41 -0.65 22.40
C ALA A 298 15.33 0.52 22.84
N GLY A 299 16.63 0.49 22.48
CA GLY A 299 17.55 1.60 22.66
C GLY A 299 17.66 2.53 21.44
N GLY A 300 16.89 2.28 20.38
CA GLY A 300 16.97 2.97 19.09
C GLY A 300 18.18 2.57 18.24
N ASN A 301 18.84 1.44 18.56
CA ASN A 301 20.00 1.01 17.78
C ASN A 301 19.57 0.19 16.57
N LEU A 302 19.99 0.63 15.39
CA LEU A 302 19.74 -0.06 14.13
C LEU A 302 20.83 -1.09 13.84
N GLN A 303 20.41 -2.24 13.31
CA GLN A 303 21.30 -3.28 12.81
C GLN A 303 20.79 -3.84 11.49
N GLU A 304 21.71 -4.09 10.57
CA GLU A 304 21.45 -4.49 9.20
C GLU A 304 21.82 -5.96 9.01
N TRP A 305 20.97 -6.70 8.32
CA TRP A 305 21.07 -8.14 8.18
C TRP A 305 20.83 -8.57 6.74
N TYR A 306 21.48 -9.66 6.34
CA TYR A 306 21.26 -10.34 5.07
C TYR A 306 20.88 -11.80 5.32
N GLY A 307 19.85 -12.27 4.62
CA GLY A 307 19.42 -13.67 4.63
C GLY A 307 18.85 -14.08 3.28
N ASN A 308 18.70 -15.37 3.04
CA ASN A 308 18.00 -15.89 1.87
C ASN A 308 16.74 -16.62 2.33
N ALA A 309 15.60 -16.32 1.72
CA ALA A 309 14.32 -16.96 2.02
C ALA A 309 13.76 -17.67 0.79
N SER A 310 13.00 -18.74 1.01
CA SER A 310 12.22 -19.41 -0.03
C SER A 310 10.81 -19.59 0.50
N GLN A 311 9.84 -18.91 -0.11
CA GLN A 311 8.43 -18.97 0.26
C GLN A 311 8.20 -18.80 1.77
N GLY A 312 8.81 -17.77 2.37
CA GLY A 312 8.64 -17.40 3.77
C GLY A 312 9.41 -18.26 4.77
N VAL A 313 10.35 -19.08 4.30
CA VAL A 313 11.27 -19.85 5.15
C VAL A 313 12.69 -19.36 4.88
N PHE A 314 13.35 -18.80 5.88
CA PHE A 314 14.77 -18.45 5.77
C PHE A 314 15.66 -19.69 5.79
N GLU A 315 16.69 -19.68 4.95
CA GLU A 315 17.82 -20.60 5.07
C GLU A 315 18.51 -20.39 6.41
N THR A 316 18.95 -21.49 7.03
CA THR A 316 19.59 -21.45 8.35
C THR A 316 21.09 -21.65 8.24
N PHE A 317 21.87 -20.91 9.01
CA PHE A 317 23.30 -21.18 9.19
C PHE A 317 23.53 -22.31 10.21
N ASP A 318 24.74 -22.87 10.23
CA ASP A 318 25.11 -23.91 11.20
C ASP A 318 25.15 -23.33 12.62
N GLY A 319 24.38 -23.95 13.51
CA GLY A 319 24.43 -23.64 14.94
C GLY A 319 23.06 -23.59 15.59
N ARG A 320 23.09 -23.58 16.92
CA ARG A 320 21.93 -23.32 17.78
C ARG A 320 22.39 -22.53 18.98
N ASP A 321 21.58 -21.59 19.43
CA ASP A 321 21.83 -20.92 20.69
C ASP A 321 21.34 -21.75 21.90
N GLN A 322 21.46 -21.19 23.10
CA GLN A 322 21.08 -21.87 24.34
C GLN A 322 19.56 -22.11 24.45
N GLU A 323 18.75 -21.39 23.68
CA GLU A 323 17.29 -21.49 23.64
C GLU A 323 16.82 -22.42 22.49
N GLY A 324 17.75 -22.98 21.71
CA GLY A 324 17.47 -23.85 20.58
C GLY A 324 17.09 -23.13 19.29
N ARG A 325 17.20 -21.79 19.26
CA ARG A 325 16.98 -20.96 18.07
C ARG A 325 18.05 -21.23 17.02
N VAL A 326 17.67 -21.06 15.77
CA VAL A 326 18.55 -21.20 14.60
C VAL A 326 18.87 -19.82 14.01
N PRO A 327 20.10 -19.61 13.50
CA PRO A 327 20.48 -18.37 12.87
C PRO A 327 19.91 -18.32 11.44
N ILE A 328 19.28 -17.21 11.06
CA ILE A 328 18.61 -17.05 9.74
C ILE A 328 19.13 -15.87 8.92
N CYS A 329 19.78 -14.90 9.55
CA CYS A 329 20.41 -13.78 8.85
C CYS A 329 21.77 -13.49 9.47
N GLN A 330 22.70 -12.96 8.67
CA GLN A 330 24.02 -12.54 9.10
C GLN A 330 24.09 -11.00 9.12
N ASP A 331 24.73 -10.45 10.14
CA ASP A 331 24.96 -9.01 10.27
C ASP A 331 25.89 -8.50 9.15
N ALA A 332 25.50 -7.38 8.53
CA ALA A 332 26.23 -6.73 7.45
C ALA A 332 27.70 -6.37 7.79
N LYS A 333 28.00 -6.11 9.07
CA LYS A 333 29.28 -5.61 9.58
C LYS A 333 30.04 -6.67 10.37
N ASN A 334 29.36 -7.68 10.91
CA ASN A 334 29.97 -8.73 11.72
C ASN A 334 29.46 -10.12 11.31
N PRO A 335 30.24 -10.90 10.54
CA PRO A 335 29.78 -12.20 10.05
C PRO A 335 29.54 -13.25 11.15
N ASP A 336 30.04 -13.02 12.36
CA ASP A 336 29.79 -13.91 13.50
C ASP A 336 28.48 -13.57 14.23
N SER A 337 27.89 -12.40 13.96
CA SER A 337 26.62 -11.95 14.53
C SER A 337 25.45 -12.35 13.62
N HIS A 338 24.41 -12.91 14.22
CA HIS A 338 23.26 -13.45 13.49
C HIS A 338 21.94 -13.03 14.10
N LEU A 339 20.89 -12.97 13.26
CA LEU A 339 19.51 -12.92 13.70
C LEU A 339 19.02 -14.35 13.97
N TRP A 340 18.41 -14.57 15.13
CA TRP A 340 18.02 -15.90 15.60
C TRP A 340 16.52 -16.02 15.74
N ILE A 341 15.97 -17.15 15.29
CA ILE A 341 14.54 -17.45 15.34
C ILE A 341 14.30 -18.86 15.88
N ARG A 342 13.14 -19.13 16.50
CA ARG A 342 12.79 -20.52 16.81
C ARG A 342 12.51 -21.26 15.50
N PRO A 343 12.90 -22.54 15.36
CA PRO A 343 12.64 -23.29 14.14
C PRO A 343 11.17 -23.35 13.73
N LEU A 344 10.25 -23.36 14.70
CA LEU A 344 8.80 -23.37 14.47
C LEU A 344 8.21 -21.99 14.18
N ASP A 345 9.02 -20.93 14.28
CA ASP A 345 8.60 -19.58 13.90
C ASP A 345 9.19 -19.22 12.51
N ASN A 346 10.08 -20.05 11.95
CA ASN A 346 10.66 -19.88 10.61
C ASN A 346 9.77 -20.54 9.53
N LEU A 347 8.54 -20.07 9.42
CA LEU A 347 7.60 -20.46 8.38
C LEU A 347 6.65 -19.31 8.09
N ASP A 348 6.14 -19.28 6.86
CA ASP A 348 5.12 -18.31 6.43
C ASP A 348 5.51 -16.83 6.65
N LEU A 349 6.82 -16.53 6.73
CA LEU A 349 7.32 -15.17 6.95
C LEU A 349 7.07 -14.29 5.73
N GLY A 350 6.48 -13.12 5.98
CA GLY A 350 6.04 -12.17 4.97
C GLY A 350 4.85 -11.34 5.46
N LEU A 351 4.13 -10.75 4.52
CA LEU A 351 3.05 -9.79 4.75
C LEU A 351 1.74 -10.50 5.12
N THR A 352 1.67 -10.97 6.37
CA THR A 352 0.57 -11.79 6.89
C THR A 352 -0.78 -11.08 6.78
N GLU A 353 -0.87 -9.81 7.13
CA GLU A 353 -2.13 -9.06 7.11
C GLU A 353 -2.69 -8.94 5.69
N ILE A 354 -1.84 -8.72 4.70
CA ILE A 354 -2.27 -8.70 3.29
C ILE A 354 -2.74 -10.08 2.84
N ARG A 355 -2.04 -11.15 3.25
CA ARG A 355 -2.45 -12.54 2.95
C ARG A 355 -3.79 -12.90 3.59
N GLU A 356 -4.07 -12.39 4.79
CA GLU A 356 -5.35 -12.58 5.49
C GLU A 356 -6.52 -11.88 4.78
N GLN A 357 -6.30 -10.71 4.18
CA GLN A 357 -7.32 -10.06 3.33
C GLN A 357 -7.79 -10.99 2.21
N VAL A 358 -6.89 -11.83 1.70
CA VAL A 358 -7.18 -12.79 0.63
C VAL A 358 -7.80 -14.06 1.24
N ALA A 359 -7.26 -14.60 2.33
CA ALA A 359 -7.70 -15.89 2.90
C ALA A 359 -9.08 -15.89 3.60
N ALA A 360 -9.56 -14.76 4.13
CA ALA A 360 -10.68 -14.70 5.09
C ALA A 360 -12.11 -15.05 4.56
N ARG A 361 -12.25 -15.72 3.41
CA ARG A 361 -13.53 -16.25 2.91
C ARG A 361 -13.74 -17.75 3.13
N GLY A 362 -12.73 -18.50 3.54
CA GLY A 362 -12.83 -19.96 3.72
C GLY A 362 -13.63 -20.42 4.95
N GLY A 363 -14.17 -19.50 5.75
CA GLY A 363 -14.91 -19.80 6.98
C GLY A 363 -16.24 -19.06 7.06
N SER A 364 -17.24 -19.54 6.32
CA SER A 364 -18.66 -19.25 6.58
C SER A 364 -19.49 -20.51 6.43
#